data_AF-A0A6B2TNK8-F1
#
_entry.id   AF-A0A6B2TNK8-F1
#
_cell.length_a   1.000
_cell.length_b   1.000
_cell.length_c   1.000
_cell.angle_alpha   90.00
_cell.angle_beta   90.00
_cell.angle_gamma   90.00
#
_symmetry.space_group_name_H-M   'P 1'
#
loop_
_entity.id
_entity.type
_entity.pdbx_description
1 polymer ?
#
loop_
_entity_poly.entity_id
_entity_poly.type
_entity_poly.pdbx_seq_one_letter_code
_entity_poly.pdbx_strand_id
1 'polypeptide(L)'
;MTATRRCANCRRSFTPKGGPGRPRLYCTTTCRAAAHRKAPPDDASTDASHHELIVEIAETLRVQADSLIASVHERQGSSELLRHRVELARQLEDLEAAVIRRARVAGESWQTLAAPLRISNETLRKKWSAQALERRLERRVSSSAEPSARPPDGPVFLPRQRGTMVGQVPRTREDDTTPPTPTPSPLTGDAAAPRTARQLLCAALSHLQRHQGGSLRELADHAGITPSYVSRVLSGERRPSWPVTRAIVESCGEEPAVLYPLWRLAHGQPVDVRVVTSEQAALEFHRFIRSLHLAADRPDPSLLVQPGNHELGVAEVDQVLTQVYVPDWPTTVRLVSALRGRPTDVRPLWHAARTLPPKSPGDRCSLQAASFG
;
A
#
# COMPACT_ATOMS: atom_id res chain seq x y z
N MET A 1 -28.17 -56.36 4.88
CA MET A 1 -27.27 -56.00 6.01
C MET A 1 -27.16 -54.48 6.08
N THR A 2 -27.73 -53.86 7.11
CA THR A 2 -27.65 -52.40 7.30
C THR A 2 -26.26 -52.01 7.78
N ALA A 3 -25.50 -51.30 6.94
CA ALA A 3 -24.15 -50.84 7.27
C ALA A 3 -24.18 -49.80 8.40
N THR A 4 -23.58 -50.14 9.55
CA THR A 4 -23.40 -49.25 10.69
C THR A 4 -22.36 -48.18 10.36
N ARG A 5 -22.65 -46.90 10.61
CA ARG A 5 -21.73 -45.77 10.36
C ARG A 5 -21.41 -45.02 11.65
N ARG A 6 -20.24 -44.35 11.72
CA ARG A 6 -19.88 -43.48 12.85
C ARG A 6 -20.29 -42.03 12.58
N CYS A 7 -20.88 -41.38 13.58
CA CYS A 7 -21.25 -39.96 13.53
C CYS A 7 -20.01 -39.06 13.50
N ALA A 8 -19.93 -38.13 12.56
CA ALA A 8 -18.79 -37.20 12.44
C ALA A 8 -18.63 -36.22 13.62
N ASN A 9 -19.65 -36.05 14.47
CA ASN A 9 -19.57 -35.19 15.66
C ASN A 9 -19.29 -35.96 16.96
N CYS A 10 -20.19 -36.88 17.34
CA CYS A 10 -20.11 -37.59 18.62
C CYS A 10 -19.45 -38.97 18.54
N ARG A 11 -18.99 -39.38 17.35
CA ARG A 11 -18.33 -40.67 17.04
C ARG A 11 -19.14 -41.94 17.33
N ARG A 12 -20.37 -41.84 17.86
CA ARG A 12 -21.27 -42.97 18.08
C ARG A 12 -21.66 -43.67 16.78
N SER A 13 -21.72 -44.99 16.82
CA SER A 13 -22.26 -45.81 15.74
C SER A 13 -23.77 -45.63 15.63
N PHE A 14 -24.26 -45.44 14.40
CA PHE A 14 -25.68 -45.35 14.11
C PHE A 14 -26.00 -46.03 12.78
N THR A 15 -27.24 -46.46 12.65
CA THR A 15 -27.73 -47.14 11.46
C THR A 15 -28.56 -46.14 10.65
N PRO A 16 -28.09 -45.69 9.48
CA PRO A 16 -28.87 -44.77 8.65
C PRO A 16 -30.14 -45.49 8.17
N LYS A 17 -31.32 -44.89 8.39
CA LYS A 17 -32.58 -45.38 7.80
C LYS A 17 -32.46 -45.24 6.28
N GLY A 18 -32.58 -46.36 5.57
CA GLY A 18 -32.44 -46.42 4.11
C GLY A 18 -33.51 -45.58 3.43
N GLY A 19 -33.07 -44.61 2.64
CA GLY A 19 -33.91 -43.80 1.77
C GLY A 19 -33.07 -43.26 0.62
N PRO A 20 -33.67 -42.92 -0.53
CA PRO A 20 -32.94 -42.41 -1.68
C PRO A 20 -32.31 -41.06 -1.34
N GLY A 21 -30.98 -40.96 -1.44
CA GLY A 21 -30.25 -39.72 -1.22
C GLY A 21 -28.85 -39.90 -0.62
N ARG A 22 -28.14 -38.77 -0.50
CA ARG A 22 -26.79 -38.72 0.09
C ARG A 22 -26.80 -39.30 1.50
N PRO A 23 -25.94 -40.28 1.82
CA PRO A 23 -26.00 -40.97 3.08
C PRO A 23 -25.65 -40.04 4.25
N ARG A 24 -26.36 -40.20 5.37
CA ARG A 24 -26.21 -39.33 6.54
C ARG A 24 -24.83 -39.48 7.18
N LEU A 25 -24.17 -38.36 7.48
CA LEU A 25 -22.91 -38.28 8.24
C LEU A 25 -23.10 -38.16 9.77
N TYR A 26 -24.31 -37.81 10.22
CA TYR A 26 -24.60 -37.53 11.63
C TYR A 26 -25.75 -38.40 12.12
N CYS A 27 -25.66 -38.86 13.37
CA CYS A 27 -26.68 -39.70 14.00
C CYS A 27 -27.98 -38.94 14.28
N THR A 28 -27.90 -37.63 14.58
CA THR A 28 -29.05 -36.78 14.90
C THR A 28 -28.92 -35.39 14.28
N THR A 29 -30.04 -34.67 14.17
CA THR A 29 -30.09 -33.25 13.80
C THR A 29 -29.32 -32.37 14.79
N THR A 30 -29.36 -32.71 16.08
CA THR A 30 -28.57 -32.04 17.13
C THR A 30 -27.07 -32.22 16.92
N CYS A 31 -26.61 -33.42 16.57
CA CYS A 31 -25.20 -33.67 16.24
C CYS A 31 -24.78 -32.95 14.96
N ARG A 32 -25.66 -32.84 13.96
CA ARG A 32 -25.41 -32.01 12.76
C ARG A 32 -25.24 -30.54 13.14
N ALA A 33 -26.18 -29.97 13.90
CA ALA A 33 -26.14 -28.56 14.31
C ALA A 33 -24.94 -28.23 15.21
N ALA A 34 -24.55 -29.15 16.10
CA ALA A 34 -23.37 -28.97 16.94
C ALA A 34 -22.05 -29.14 16.15
N ALA A 35 -22.03 -29.93 15.06
CA ALA A 35 -20.88 -30.00 14.17
C ALA A 35 -20.70 -28.70 13.39
N HIS A 36 -21.78 -28.14 12.84
CA HIS A 36 -21.74 -26.84 12.15
C HIS A 36 -21.33 -25.69 13.07
N ARG A 37 -21.62 -25.76 14.38
CA ARG A 37 -21.15 -24.79 15.37
C ARG A 37 -19.68 -24.95 15.78
N LYS A 38 -19.08 -26.13 15.58
CA LYS A 38 -17.69 -26.45 15.96
C LYS A 38 -16.72 -26.39 14.79
N ALA A 39 -17.20 -26.52 13.55
CA ALA A 39 -16.38 -26.27 12.37
C ALA A 39 -16.01 -24.77 12.36
N PRO A 40 -14.71 -24.40 12.33
CA PRO A 40 -14.35 -23.03 12.03
C PRO A 40 -14.93 -22.70 10.64
N PRO A 41 -15.57 -21.54 10.46
CA PRO A 41 -16.23 -21.27 9.21
C PRO A 41 -15.18 -21.01 8.12
N ASP A 42 -15.35 -21.62 6.95
CA ASP A 42 -14.69 -21.19 5.69
C ASP A 42 -14.93 -19.69 5.41
N ASP A 43 -15.91 -19.07 6.09
CA ASP A 43 -16.22 -17.64 6.05
C ASP A 43 -15.05 -16.75 6.54
N ALA A 44 -14.19 -17.20 7.45
CA ALA A 44 -13.06 -16.39 7.93
C ALA A 44 -11.97 -16.19 6.86
N SER A 45 -11.74 -17.21 6.03
CA SER A 45 -10.84 -17.13 4.86
C SER A 45 -11.45 -16.21 3.79
N THR A 46 -12.75 -16.36 3.55
CA THR A 46 -13.51 -15.57 2.56
C THR A 46 -13.60 -14.09 2.95
N ASP A 47 -13.84 -13.78 4.22
CA ASP A 47 -13.84 -12.41 4.76
C ASP A 47 -12.46 -11.76 4.66
N ALA A 48 -11.39 -12.50 4.98
CA ALA A 48 -10.02 -12.03 4.80
C ALA A 48 -9.72 -11.70 3.32
N SER A 49 -10.11 -12.58 2.39
CA SER A 49 -9.96 -12.33 0.94
C SER A 49 -10.77 -11.12 0.46
N HIS A 50 -11.99 -10.93 0.96
CA HIS A 50 -12.80 -9.74 0.62
C HIS A 50 -12.21 -8.45 1.19
N HIS A 51 -11.64 -8.51 2.40
CA HIS A 51 -10.95 -7.38 2.99
C HIS A 51 -9.67 -7.02 2.22
N GLU A 52 -8.88 -8.02 1.83
CA GLU A 52 -7.68 -7.84 1.01
C GLU A 52 -8.00 -7.20 -0.33
N LEU A 53 -9.07 -7.65 -1.00
CA LEU A 53 -9.53 -7.04 -2.23
C LEU A 53 -9.84 -5.54 -2.04
N ILE A 54 -10.57 -5.17 -0.98
CA ILE A 54 -10.87 -3.75 -0.67
C ILE A 54 -9.59 -2.92 -0.51
N VAL A 55 -8.56 -3.48 0.15
CA VAL A 55 -7.26 -2.82 0.31
C VAL A 55 -6.60 -2.61 -1.05
N GLU A 56 -6.57 -3.61 -1.92
CA GLU A 56 -6.04 -3.51 -3.28
C GLU A 56 -6.77 -2.42 -4.09
N ILE A 57 -8.11 -2.33 -3.99
CA ILE A 57 -8.89 -1.29 -4.67
C ILE A 57 -8.51 0.10 -4.16
N ALA A 58 -8.41 0.26 -2.85
CA ALA A 58 -8.05 1.54 -2.24
C ALA A 58 -6.63 1.98 -2.63
N GLU A 59 -5.67 1.06 -2.68
CA GLU A 59 -4.31 1.36 -3.13
C GLU A 59 -4.26 1.76 -4.62
N THR A 60 -5.04 1.07 -5.47
CA THR A 60 -5.17 1.41 -6.89
C THR A 60 -5.78 2.80 -7.09
N LEU A 61 -6.86 3.11 -6.35
CA LEU A 61 -7.53 4.41 -6.38
C LEU A 61 -6.54 5.54 -6.02
N ARG A 62 -5.71 5.32 -5.00
CA ARG A 62 -4.67 6.28 -4.59
C ARG A 62 -3.65 6.53 -5.70
N VAL A 63 -3.14 5.47 -6.34
CA VAL A 63 -2.18 5.60 -7.45
C VAL A 63 -2.79 6.40 -8.61
N GLN A 64 -4.05 6.15 -8.95
CA GLN A 64 -4.72 6.88 -10.04
C GLN A 64 -5.03 8.33 -9.70
N ALA A 65 -5.32 8.63 -8.43
CA ALA A 65 -5.46 10.00 -7.96
C ALA A 65 -4.12 10.75 -8.05
N ASP A 66 -3.01 10.10 -7.66
CA ASP A 66 -1.66 10.65 -7.82
C ASP A 66 -1.34 10.93 -9.30
N SER A 67 -1.69 10.02 -10.21
CA SER A 67 -1.52 10.21 -11.65
C SER A 67 -2.34 11.39 -12.19
N LEU A 68 -3.60 11.56 -11.75
CA LEU A 68 -4.40 12.73 -12.12
C LEU A 68 -3.73 14.03 -11.66
N ILE A 69 -3.25 14.08 -10.42
CA ILE A 69 -2.56 15.26 -9.86
C ILE A 69 -1.30 15.58 -10.68
N ALA A 70 -0.50 14.57 -11.03
CA ALA A 70 0.66 14.72 -11.90
C ALA A 70 0.27 15.29 -13.27
N SER A 71 -0.73 14.72 -13.94
CA SER A 71 -1.22 15.19 -15.24
C SER A 71 -1.71 16.64 -15.19
N VAL A 72 -2.34 17.07 -14.10
CA VAL A 72 -2.74 18.47 -13.88
C VAL A 72 -1.53 19.39 -13.74
N HIS A 73 -0.52 18.97 -12.97
CA HIS A 73 0.72 19.75 -12.80
C HIS A 73 1.53 19.88 -14.10
N GLU A 74 1.56 18.82 -14.90
CA GLU A 74 2.20 18.78 -16.22
C GLU A 74 1.40 19.51 -17.31
N ARG A 75 0.22 20.08 -16.96
CA ARG A 75 -0.68 20.79 -17.88
C ARG A 75 -1.10 19.93 -19.08
N GLN A 76 -1.32 18.64 -18.84
CA GLN A 76 -1.80 17.71 -19.86
C GLN A 76 -3.16 18.15 -20.43
N GLY A 77 -3.46 17.73 -21.65
CA GLY A 77 -4.68 18.10 -22.35
C GLY A 77 -5.97 17.64 -21.64
N SER A 78 -7.09 18.33 -21.89
CA SER A 78 -8.38 18.05 -21.23
C SER A 78 -8.89 16.62 -21.44
N SER A 79 -8.56 15.97 -22.57
CA SER A 79 -8.91 14.58 -22.84
C SER A 79 -8.23 13.60 -21.88
N GLU A 80 -6.98 13.87 -21.49
CA GLU A 80 -6.22 13.10 -20.51
C GLU A 80 -6.86 13.17 -19.13
N LEU A 81 -7.21 14.38 -18.70
CA LEU A 81 -7.89 14.62 -17.43
C LEU A 81 -9.26 13.94 -17.36
N LEU A 82 -10.03 13.96 -18.46
CA LEU A 82 -11.30 13.24 -18.54
C LEU A 82 -11.11 11.72 -18.47
N ARG A 83 -10.04 11.17 -19.05
CA ARG A 83 -9.73 9.74 -18.93
C ARG A 83 -9.43 9.35 -17.49
N HIS A 84 -8.61 10.13 -16.78
CA HIS A 84 -8.38 9.93 -15.35
C HIS A 84 -9.68 9.97 -14.54
N ARG A 85 -10.60 10.90 -14.84
CA ARG A 85 -11.91 10.97 -14.18
C ARG A 85 -12.74 9.70 -14.40
N VAL A 86 -12.77 9.16 -15.63
CA VAL A 86 -13.54 7.94 -15.93
C VAL A 86 -12.98 6.75 -15.17
N GLU A 87 -11.65 6.64 -15.13
CA GLU A 87 -10.98 5.53 -14.45
C GLU A 87 -11.15 5.60 -12.93
N LEU A 88 -11.03 6.78 -12.32
CA LEU A 88 -11.33 6.98 -10.89
C LEU A 88 -12.79 6.65 -10.55
N ALA A 89 -13.74 7.05 -11.40
CA ALA A 89 -15.15 6.70 -11.21
C ALA A 89 -15.37 5.18 -11.24
N ARG A 90 -14.69 4.48 -12.15
CA ARG A 90 -14.73 3.02 -12.24
C ARG A 90 -14.19 2.36 -10.96
N GLN A 91 -13.06 2.84 -10.44
CA GLN A 91 -12.48 2.30 -9.20
C GLN A 91 -13.38 2.55 -7.98
N LEU A 92 -14.01 3.72 -7.88
CA LEU A 92 -14.96 4.02 -6.80
C LEU A 92 -16.16 3.07 -6.83
N GLU A 93 -16.68 2.76 -8.01
CA GLU A 93 -17.77 1.79 -8.15
C GLU A 93 -17.32 0.35 -7.82
N ASP A 94 -16.08 -0.03 -8.16
CA ASP A 94 -15.53 -1.33 -7.79
C ASP A 94 -15.31 -1.45 -6.28
N LEU A 95 -14.88 -0.36 -5.62
CA LEU A 95 -14.76 -0.27 -4.16
C LEU A 95 -16.14 -0.44 -3.50
N GLU A 96 -17.16 0.27 -4.02
CA GLU A 96 -18.54 0.13 -3.55
C GLU A 96 -19.01 -1.34 -3.66
N ALA A 97 -18.74 -2.00 -4.79
CA ALA A 97 -19.08 -3.41 -4.99
C ALA A 97 -18.37 -4.35 -3.99
N ALA A 98 -17.07 -4.16 -3.77
CA ALA A 98 -16.28 -5.00 -2.87
C ALA A 98 -16.72 -4.84 -1.40
N VAL A 99 -16.98 -3.59 -0.97
CA VAL A 99 -17.49 -3.30 0.38
C VAL A 99 -18.87 -3.92 0.59
N ILE A 100 -19.78 -3.80 -0.38
CA ILE A 100 -21.10 -4.42 -0.30
C ILE A 100 -20.95 -5.94 -0.24
N ARG A 101 -20.09 -6.56 -1.06
CA ARG A 101 -19.87 -8.02 -1.02
C ARG A 101 -19.42 -8.47 0.38
N ARG A 102 -18.42 -7.81 0.97
CA ARG A 102 -17.95 -8.11 2.34
C ARG A 102 -19.09 -7.99 3.35
N ALA A 103 -19.81 -6.88 3.33
CA ALA A 103 -20.93 -6.64 4.24
C ALA A 103 -22.05 -7.68 4.10
N ARG A 104 -22.32 -8.16 2.88
CA ARG A 104 -23.30 -9.22 2.63
C ARG A 104 -22.85 -10.57 3.20
N VAL A 105 -21.56 -10.89 3.15
CA VAL A 105 -20.99 -12.10 3.77
C VAL A 105 -21.01 -12.00 5.29
N ALA A 106 -20.72 -10.81 5.84
CA ALA A 106 -20.81 -10.52 7.27
C ALA A 106 -22.25 -10.45 7.81
N GLY A 107 -23.27 -10.58 6.95
CA GLY A 107 -24.67 -10.59 7.35
C GLY A 107 -25.28 -9.20 7.63
N GLU A 108 -24.62 -8.11 7.20
CA GLU A 108 -25.12 -6.75 7.41
C GLU A 108 -26.42 -6.47 6.64
N SER A 109 -27.27 -5.63 7.23
CA SER A 109 -28.55 -5.27 6.64
C SER A 109 -28.38 -4.27 5.49
N TRP A 110 -29.23 -4.37 4.47
CA TRP A 110 -29.28 -3.40 3.37
C TRP A 110 -29.61 -1.96 3.84
N GLN A 111 -30.29 -1.80 4.97
CA GLN A 111 -30.58 -0.47 5.54
C GLN A 111 -29.29 0.19 6.04
N THR A 112 -28.45 -0.59 6.73
CA THR A 112 -27.13 -0.14 7.23
C THR A 112 -26.22 0.29 6.08
N LEU A 113 -26.24 -0.45 4.97
CA LEU A 113 -25.38 -0.17 3.80
C LEU A 113 -25.87 1.00 2.95
N ALA A 114 -27.19 1.24 2.90
CA ALA A 114 -27.77 2.32 2.10
C ALA A 114 -27.64 3.70 2.76
N ALA A 115 -27.59 3.76 4.10
CA ALA A 115 -27.55 5.01 4.85
C ALA A 115 -26.35 5.92 4.50
N PRO A 116 -25.09 5.43 4.44
CA PRO A 116 -23.95 6.26 4.04
C PRO A 116 -24.03 6.76 2.59
N LEU A 117 -24.64 5.98 1.69
CA LEU A 117 -24.80 6.30 0.28
C LEU A 117 -25.98 7.26 0.01
N ARG A 118 -26.79 7.56 1.02
CA ARG A 118 -27.99 8.42 0.93
C ARG A 118 -28.97 7.97 -0.17
N ILE A 119 -29.10 6.66 -0.38
CA ILE A 119 -30.06 6.08 -1.31
C ILE A 119 -31.04 5.16 -0.58
N SER A 120 -32.17 4.83 -1.20
CA SER A 120 -33.12 3.88 -0.61
C SER A 120 -32.57 2.44 -0.65
N ASN A 121 -33.04 1.61 0.27
CA ASN A 121 -32.71 0.18 0.33
C ASN A 121 -33.04 -0.54 -0.99
N GLU A 122 -34.18 -0.19 -1.59
CA GLU A 122 -34.63 -0.78 -2.85
C GLU A 122 -33.74 -0.37 -4.03
N THR A 123 -33.31 0.90 -4.08
CA THR A 123 -32.36 1.37 -5.09
C THR A 123 -31.01 0.68 -4.96
N LEU A 124 -30.50 0.51 -3.74
CA LEU A 124 -29.23 -0.18 -3.50
C LEU A 124 -29.30 -1.66 -3.93
N ARG A 125 -30.39 -2.37 -3.60
CA ARG A 125 -30.61 -3.76 -4.01
C ARG A 125 -30.73 -3.91 -5.52
N LYS A 126 -31.41 -2.97 -6.18
CA LYS A 126 -31.57 -2.96 -7.64
C LYS A 126 -30.24 -2.67 -8.35
N LYS A 127 -29.41 -1.79 -7.78
CA LYS A 127 -28.07 -1.45 -8.28
C LYS A 127 -27.10 -2.63 -8.12
N TRP A 128 -27.13 -3.30 -6.97
CA TRP A 128 -26.19 -4.38 -6.62
C TRP A 128 -26.88 -5.71 -6.38
N SER A 129 -27.30 -6.35 -7.49
CA SER A 129 -27.70 -7.75 -7.46
C SER A 129 -26.49 -8.67 -7.22
N ALA A 130 -26.72 -9.89 -6.73
CA ALA A 130 -25.64 -10.85 -6.50
C ALA A 130 -24.80 -11.12 -7.77
N GLN A 131 -25.48 -11.19 -8.91
CA GLN A 131 -24.88 -11.38 -10.23
C GLN A 131 -24.13 -10.13 -10.71
N ALA A 132 -24.64 -8.92 -10.42
CA ALA A 132 -23.95 -7.67 -10.76
C ALA A 132 -22.64 -7.51 -9.97
N LEU A 133 -22.65 -7.89 -8.69
CA LEU A 133 -21.45 -7.90 -7.84
C LEU A 133 -20.41 -8.90 -8.35
N GLU A 134 -20.82 -10.15 -8.62
CA GLU A 134 -19.91 -11.21 -9.09
C GLU A 134 -19.27 -10.86 -10.43
N ARG A 135 -20.09 -10.51 -11.44
CA ARG A 135 -19.60 -10.13 -12.77
C ARG A 135 -18.65 -8.92 -12.73
N ARG A 136 -18.82 -8.01 -11.77
CA ARG A 136 -17.96 -6.83 -11.65
C ARG A 136 -16.62 -7.16 -11.00
N LEU A 137 -16.64 -7.92 -9.90
CA LEU A 137 -15.43 -8.35 -9.22
C LEU A 137 -14.61 -9.33 -10.07
N GLU A 138 -15.25 -10.25 -10.80
CA GLU A 138 -14.59 -11.14 -11.76
C GLU A 138 -13.90 -10.35 -12.88
N ARG A 139 -14.61 -9.40 -13.51
CA ARG A 139 -14.00 -8.54 -14.55
C ARG A 139 -12.77 -7.81 -14.03
N ARG A 140 -12.80 -7.34 -12.78
CA ARG A 140 -11.63 -6.71 -12.15
C ARG A 140 -10.49 -7.69 -11.98
N VAL A 141 -10.76 -8.89 -11.42
CA VAL A 141 -9.74 -9.93 -11.26
C VAL A 141 -9.15 -10.30 -12.62
N SER A 142 -9.97 -10.42 -13.68
CA SER A 142 -9.48 -10.67 -15.04
C SER A 142 -8.65 -9.51 -15.60
N SER A 143 -9.02 -8.25 -15.34
CA SER A 143 -8.23 -7.07 -15.77
C SER A 143 -6.95 -6.86 -14.96
N SER A 144 -6.90 -7.31 -13.70
CA SER A 144 -5.71 -7.27 -12.84
C SER A 144 -4.79 -8.46 -13.11
N ALA A 145 -5.38 -9.60 -13.51
CA ALA A 145 -4.68 -10.84 -13.85
C ALA A 145 -4.24 -10.93 -15.30
N GLU A 146 -4.63 -9.99 -16.18
CA GLU A 146 -3.88 -9.77 -17.41
C GLU A 146 -2.47 -9.34 -16.99
N PRO A 147 -1.46 -10.23 -17.13
CA PRO A 147 -0.09 -9.80 -16.97
C PRO A 147 0.10 -8.71 -18.02
N SER A 148 0.75 -7.61 -17.66
CA SER A 148 1.33 -6.67 -18.63
C SER A 148 1.88 -7.48 -19.80
N ALA A 149 1.11 -7.50 -20.89
CA ALA A 149 1.52 -8.15 -22.10
C ALA A 149 2.67 -7.30 -22.59
N ARG A 150 3.89 -7.75 -22.26
CA ARG A 150 5.08 -7.46 -23.04
C ARG A 150 4.63 -7.39 -24.50
N PRO A 151 4.94 -6.31 -25.24
CA PRO A 151 4.58 -6.26 -26.64
C PRO A 151 5.10 -7.55 -27.28
N PRO A 152 4.28 -8.27 -28.07
CA PRO A 152 4.78 -9.44 -28.76
C PRO A 152 5.88 -8.95 -29.71
N ASP A 153 7.14 -9.16 -29.32
CA ASP A 153 8.30 -9.21 -30.21
C ASP A 153 8.18 -10.47 -31.08
N GLY A 154 7.11 -10.53 -31.87
CA GLY A 154 6.84 -11.53 -32.88
C GLY A 154 6.45 -10.79 -34.16
N PRO A 155 7.07 -11.08 -35.30
CA PRO A 155 6.77 -10.36 -36.53
C PRO A 155 5.31 -10.61 -36.93
N VAL A 156 4.51 -9.55 -36.88
CA VAL A 156 3.17 -9.53 -37.47
C VAL A 156 3.34 -9.59 -38.98
N PHE A 157 3.02 -10.74 -39.56
CA PHE A 157 2.93 -10.93 -41.01
C PHE A 157 1.76 -10.09 -41.56
N LEU A 158 2.07 -8.98 -42.23
CA LEU A 158 1.12 -8.29 -43.11
C LEU A 158 1.24 -8.88 -44.53
N PRO A 159 0.13 -9.25 -45.20
CA PRO A 159 0.19 -9.71 -46.58
C PRO A 159 0.60 -8.58 -47.52
N ARG A 160 1.67 -8.89 -48.28
CA ARG A 160 2.24 -8.18 -49.44
C ARG A 160 1.27 -7.33 -50.26
N GLN A 161 1.67 -6.08 -50.52
CA GLN A 161 1.41 -5.44 -51.81
C GLN A 161 2.72 -5.31 -52.60
N ARG A 162 2.62 -5.63 -53.90
CA ARG A 162 3.71 -5.70 -54.88
C ARG A 162 4.28 -4.31 -55.18
N GLY A 163 5.60 -4.23 -55.33
CA GLY A 163 6.24 -3.05 -55.92
C GLY A 163 7.76 -3.16 -55.96
N THR A 164 8.25 -3.80 -57.02
CA THR A 164 9.54 -3.58 -57.73
C THR A 164 10.89 -3.53 -56.99
N MET A 165 11.77 -4.41 -57.48
CA MET A 165 13.18 -4.64 -57.18
C MET A 165 14.07 -3.39 -57.27
N VAL A 166 15.22 -3.43 -56.58
CA VAL A 166 16.59 -3.48 -57.15
C VAL A 166 17.62 -3.55 -56.01
N GLY A 167 18.64 -4.41 -56.16
CA GLY A 167 19.96 -4.22 -55.54
C GLY A 167 20.40 -5.20 -54.44
N GLN A 168 20.83 -6.41 -54.84
CA GLN A 168 21.73 -7.28 -54.05
C GLN A 168 23.12 -6.66 -53.88
N VAL A 169 23.84 -7.00 -52.78
CA VAL A 169 25.22 -7.58 -52.73
C VAL A 169 25.47 -8.13 -51.29
N PRO A 170 26.29 -9.19 -51.09
CA PRO A 170 26.11 -10.19 -50.03
C PRO A 170 27.17 -10.25 -48.90
N ARG A 171 26.71 -10.85 -47.79
CA ARG A 171 27.36 -11.80 -46.83
C ARG A 171 28.87 -11.69 -46.54
N THR A 172 29.17 -11.64 -45.24
CA THR A 172 30.23 -12.44 -44.63
C THR A 172 29.72 -13.07 -43.33
N ARG A 173 29.90 -14.39 -43.26
CA ARG A 173 29.76 -15.22 -42.06
C ARG A 173 31.15 -15.31 -41.44
N GLU A 174 31.25 -15.08 -40.13
CA GLU A 174 32.33 -15.64 -39.33
C GLU A 174 31.69 -16.28 -38.08
N ASP A 175 31.79 -17.61 -38.09
CA ASP A 175 31.80 -18.46 -36.91
C ASP A 175 32.91 -17.97 -35.99
N ASP A 176 32.61 -17.73 -34.71
CA ASP A 176 33.59 -18.06 -33.70
C ASP A 176 32.93 -18.51 -32.40
N THR A 177 33.36 -19.68 -31.97
CA THR A 177 32.85 -20.45 -30.85
C THR A 177 33.67 -20.10 -29.63
N THR A 178 33.13 -19.34 -28.66
CA THR A 178 33.69 -19.27 -27.30
C THR A 178 32.60 -18.87 -26.29
N PRO A 179 32.50 -19.48 -25.09
CA PRO A 179 31.42 -19.24 -24.14
C PRO A 179 31.62 -17.91 -23.38
N PRO A 180 30.58 -17.06 -23.23
CA PRO A 180 30.74 -15.82 -22.47
C PRO A 180 30.69 -16.09 -20.95
N THR A 181 31.81 -15.80 -20.30
CA THR A 181 31.90 -15.49 -18.87
C THR A 181 31.02 -14.27 -18.56
N PRO A 182 30.27 -14.22 -17.44
CA PRO A 182 29.42 -13.08 -17.13
C PRO A 182 30.28 -11.88 -16.73
N THR A 183 30.51 -10.97 -17.68
CA THR A 183 30.95 -9.60 -17.38
C THR A 183 29.74 -8.82 -16.87
N PRO A 184 29.80 -8.14 -15.71
CA PRO A 184 28.70 -7.32 -15.23
C PRO A 184 28.49 -6.16 -16.20
N SER A 185 27.32 -6.12 -16.83
CA SER A 185 26.89 -4.95 -17.60
C SER A 185 26.81 -3.72 -16.69
N PRO A 186 27.27 -2.55 -17.16
CA PRO A 186 27.20 -1.33 -16.39
C PRO A 186 25.74 -0.95 -16.17
N LEU A 187 25.43 -0.69 -14.90
CA LEU A 187 24.15 -0.19 -14.38
C LEU A 187 23.68 1.01 -15.21
N THR A 188 22.78 0.75 -16.16
CA THR A 188 21.88 1.78 -16.66
C THR A 188 20.89 2.01 -15.52
N GLY A 189 20.98 3.18 -14.89
CA GLY A 189 20.18 3.54 -13.73
C GLY A 189 18.69 3.52 -14.04
N ASP A 190 18.06 2.39 -13.77
CA ASP A 190 16.62 2.34 -13.51
C ASP A 190 16.36 3.30 -12.35
N ALA A 191 15.73 4.43 -12.65
CA ALA A 191 15.20 5.36 -11.66
C ALA A 191 14.12 4.60 -10.87
N ALA A 192 14.57 3.86 -9.84
CA ALA A 192 13.75 2.91 -9.12
C ALA A 192 12.51 3.63 -8.57
N ALA A 193 11.33 3.14 -8.95
CA ALA A 193 10.05 3.78 -8.65
C ALA A 193 9.93 4.21 -7.17
N PRO A 194 9.26 5.33 -6.89
CA PRO A 194 9.12 5.85 -5.53
C PRO A 194 8.35 4.85 -4.66
N ARG A 195 8.88 4.59 -3.47
CA ARG A 195 8.28 3.65 -2.51
C ARG A 195 7.05 4.27 -1.85
N THR A 196 6.11 3.44 -1.43
CA THR A 196 4.99 3.89 -0.60
C THR A 196 5.47 4.14 0.84
N ALA A 197 4.74 4.96 1.61
CA ALA A 197 5.03 5.19 3.02
C ALA A 197 5.09 3.88 3.84
N ARG A 198 4.25 2.89 3.50
CA ARG A 198 4.29 1.55 4.11
C ARG A 198 5.60 0.82 3.80
N GLN A 199 6.03 0.81 2.54
CA GLN A 199 7.29 0.19 2.14
C GLN A 199 8.50 0.88 2.79
N LEU A 200 8.47 2.21 2.89
CA LEU A 200 9.51 2.99 3.56
C LEU A 200 9.55 2.71 5.07
N LEU A 201 8.39 2.58 5.73
CA LEU A 201 8.31 2.19 7.13
C LEU A 201 8.92 0.80 7.37
N CYS A 202 8.56 -0.20 6.56
CA CYS A 202 9.13 -1.54 6.66
C CYS A 202 10.63 -1.54 6.40
N ALA A 203 11.10 -0.77 5.41
CA ALA A 203 12.52 -0.61 5.12
C ALA A 203 13.29 0.00 6.30
N ALA A 204 12.75 1.05 6.93
CA ALA A 204 13.35 1.68 8.09
C ALA A 204 13.43 0.70 9.28
N LEU A 205 12.32 0.03 9.62
CA LEU A 205 12.32 -0.96 10.72
C LEU A 205 13.28 -2.13 10.45
N SER A 206 13.39 -2.57 9.20
CA SER A 206 14.34 -3.63 8.81
C SER A 206 15.78 -3.16 8.86
N HIS A 207 16.06 -1.89 8.55
CA HIS A 207 17.38 -1.30 8.73
C HIS A 207 17.76 -1.23 10.22
N LEU A 208 16.84 -0.74 11.07
CA LEU A 208 17.07 -0.66 12.52
C LEU A 208 17.39 -2.02 13.13
N GLN A 209 16.61 -3.05 12.80
CA GLN A 209 16.85 -4.39 13.30
C GLN A 209 18.21 -4.96 12.83
N ARG A 210 18.58 -4.75 11.56
CA ARG A 210 19.89 -5.19 11.03
C ARG A 210 21.05 -4.45 11.69
N HIS A 211 20.92 -3.14 11.89
CA HIS A 211 21.96 -2.30 12.48
C HIS A 211 22.20 -2.61 13.97
N GLN A 212 21.16 -2.98 14.70
CA GLN A 212 21.29 -3.41 16.10
C GLN A 212 22.08 -4.75 16.24
N GLY A 213 22.12 -5.58 15.20
CA GLY A 213 22.86 -6.85 15.18
C GLY A 213 22.27 -7.97 16.07
N GLY A 214 21.17 -7.71 16.77
CA GLY A 214 20.48 -8.69 17.62
C GLY A 214 19.54 -9.61 16.84
N SER A 215 19.24 -10.77 17.42
CA SER A 215 18.28 -11.73 16.86
C SER A 215 16.86 -11.16 16.88
N LEU A 216 16.01 -11.59 15.94
CA LEU A 216 14.59 -11.26 15.93
C LEU A 216 13.88 -11.66 17.23
N ARG A 217 14.41 -12.66 17.94
CA ARG A 217 13.87 -13.12 19.21
C ARG A 217 14.14 -12.12 20.32
N GLU A 218 15.38 -11.64 20.43
CA GLU A 218 15.74 -10.62 21.42
C GLU A 218 14.96 -9.32 21.18
N LEU A 219 14.83 -8.88 19.93
CA LEU A 219 14.02 -7.70 19.60
C LEU A 219 12.55 -7.88 20.03
N ALA A 220 12.00 -9.07 19.78
CA ALA A 220 10.62 -9.39 20.16
C ALA A 220 10.43 -9.40 21.67
N ASP A 221 11.38 -9.98 22.42
CA ASP A 221 11.37 -10.02 23.88
C ASP A 221 11.46 -8.61 24.49
N HIS A 222 12.36 -7.74 23.98
CA HIS A 222 12.48 -6.35 24.44
C HIS A 222 11.24 -5.51 24.09
N ALA A 223 10.65 -5.74 22.92
CA ALA A 223 9.44 -5.03 22.48
C ALA A 223 8.13 -5.64 23.04
N GLY A 224 8.19 -6.71 23.83
CA GLY A 224 7.02 -7.36 24.43
C GLY A 224 6.06 -8.02 23.41
N ILE A 225 6.57 -8.48 22.27
CA ILE A 225 5.82 -9.04 21.15
C ILE A 225 6.39 -10.40 20.72
N THR A 226 5.69 -11.13 19.87
CA THR A 226 6.18 -12.44 19.40
C THR A 226 7.15 -12.30 18.22
N PRO A 227 8.19 -13.16 18.09
CA PRO A 227 9.13 -13.12 16.97
C PRO A 227 8.45 -13.25 15.60
N SER A 228 7.42 -14.10 15.50
CA SER A 228 6.62 -14.27 14.27
C SER A 228 5.78 -13.04 13.92
N TYR A 229 5.48 -12.16 14.88
CA TYR A 229 4.82 -10.89 14.62
C TYR A 229 5.83 -9.85 14.11
N VAL A 230 7.03 -9.78 14.71
CA VAL A 230 8.13 -8.93 14.25
C VAL A 230 8.48 -9.24 12.79
N SER A 231 8.69 -10.52 12.46
CA SER A 231 9.02 -10.94 11.08
C SER A 231 7.99 -10.43 10.06
N ARG A 232 6.69 -10.57 10.36
CA ARG A 232 5.61 -10.10 9.47
C ARG A 232 5.51 -8.58 9.38
N VAL A 233 5.92 -7.85 10.42
CA VAL A 233 6.01 -6.39 10.38
C VAL A 233 7.16 -5.95 9.47
N LEU A 234 8.33 -6.59 9.59
CA LEU A 234 9.50 -6.28 8.78
C LEU A 234 9.30 -6.65 7.29
N SER A 235 8.62 -7.77 7.00
CA SER A 235 8.25 -8.15 5.63
C SER A 235 7.12 -7.30 5.03
N GLY A 236 6.42 -6.51 5.86
CA GLY A 236 5.30 -5.68 5.46
C GLY A 236 3.98 -6.41 5.27
N GLU A 237 3.89 -7.69 5.65
CA GLU A 237 2.65 -8.47 5.74
C GLU A 237 1.73 -7.95 6.86
N ARG A 238 2.31 -7.38 7.91
CA ARG A 238 1.59 -6.79 9.04
C ARG A 238 1.98 -5.34 9.21
N ARG A 239 0.96 -4.56 9.54
CA ARG A 239 1.06 -3.13 9.81
C ARG A 239 1.04 -2.92 11.33
N PRO A 240 2.14 -2.47 11.94
CA PRO A 240 2.24 -2.35 13.39
C PRO A 240 1.43 -1.15 13.90
N SER A 241 0.87 -1.27 15.11
CA SER A 241 0.34 -0.11 15.81
C SER A 241 1.47 0.84 16.23
N TRP A 242 1.13 2.08 16.60
CA TRP A 242 2.12 3.03 17.08
C TRP A 242 2.88 2.54 18.34
N PRO A 243 2.22 1.99 19.38
CA PRO A 243 2.94 1.43 20.53
C PRO A 243 3.97 0.37 20.17
N VAL A 244 3.63 -0.54 19.25
CA VAL A 244 4.57 -1.57 18.75
C VAL A 244 5.74 -0.94 18.00
N THR A 245 5.44 0.01 17.09
CA THR A 245 6.48 0.69 16.30
C THR A 245 7.45 1.43 17.22
N ARG A 246 6.92 2.14 18.21
CA ARG A 246 7.70 2.83 19.25
C ARG A 246 8.60 1.84 20.00
N ALA A 247 8.05 0.73 20.51
CA ALA A 247 8.81 -0.25 21.26
C ALA A 247 9.97 -0.85 20.45
N ILE A 248 9.75 -1.14 19.16
CA ILE A 248 10.81 -1.62 18.26
C ILE A 248 11.89 -0.54 18.09
N VAL A 249 11.52 0.71 17.81
CA VAL A 249 12.47 1.81 17.58
C VAL A 249 13.28 2.12 18.84
N GLU A 250 12.64 2.15 20.02
CA GLU A 250 13.30 2.35 21.31
C GLU A 250 14.25 1.19 21.63
N SER A 251 13.85 -0.05 21.34
CA SER A 251 14.72 -1.23 21.53
C SER A 251 15.97 -1.18 20.65
N CYS A 252 15.89 -0.53 19.48
CA CYS A 252 17.03 -0.30 18.59
C CYS A 252 17.86 0.94 18.95
N GLY A 253 17.51 1.68 20.02
CA GLY A 253 18.26 2.84 20.50
C GLY A 253 18.02 4.13 19.70
N GLU A 254 16.90 4.22 18.97
CA GLU A 254 16.59 5.34 18.09
C GLU A 254 15.45 6.20 18.63
N GLU A 255 15.35 7.45 18.17
CA GLU A 255 14.29 8.36 18.61
C GLU A 255 12.96 8.04 17.90
N PRO A 256 11.90 7.64 18.62
CA PRO A 256 10.62 7.29 18.00
C PRO A 256 9.98 8.44 17.24
N ALA A 257 10.18 9.67 17.71
CA ALA A 257 9.60 10.86 17.09
C ALA A 257 10.04 11.03 15.62
N VAL A 258 11.22 10.52 15.25
CA VAL A 258 11.71 10.54 13.86
C VAL A 258 10.82 9.69 12.96
N LEU A 259 10.40 8.49 13.40
CA LEU A 259 9.63 7.57 12.57
C LEU A 259 8.12 7.88 12.55
N TYR A 260 7.65 8.68 13.50
CA TYR A 260 6.22 8.95 13.69
C TYR A 260 5.52 9.56 12.46
N PRO A 261 6.08 10.57 11.75
CA PRO A 261 5.46 11.13 10.55
C PRO A 261 5.27 10.08 9.44
N LEU A 262 6.27 9.21 9.24
CA LEU A 262 6.22 8.15 8.26
C LEU A 262 5.21 7.06 8.64
N TRP A 263 5.16 6.68 9.92
CA TRP A 263 4.15 5.76 10.45
C TRP A 263 2.74 6.30 10.21
N ARG A 264 2.49 7.56 10.58
CA ARG A 264 1.21 8.24 10.36
C ARG A 264 0.76 8.22 8.91
N LEU A 265 1.68 8.57 8.00
CA LEU A 265 1.42 8.60 6.57
C LEU A 265 1.12 7.20 6.03
N ALA A 266 1.90 6.20 6.44
CA ALA A 266 1.58 4.80 6.12
C ALA A 266 0.16 4.47 6.60
N HIS A 267 -0.25 4.98 7.78
CA HIS A 267 -1.57 4.81 8.40
C HIS A 267 -2.72 5.60 7.75
N GLY A 268 -2.44 6.38 6.70
CA GLY A 268 -3.45 7.23 6.07
C GLY A 268 -3.88 8.38 6.98
N GLN A 269 -3.03 8.76 7.94
CA GLN A 269 -3.28 9.78 8.95
C GLN A 269 -2.26 10.93 8.80
N PRO A 270 -2.20 11.63 7.65
CA PRO A 270 -1.25 12.73 7.44
C PRO A 270 -1.46 13.86 8.47
N VAL A 271 -0.44 14.70 8.65
CA VAL A 271 -0.52 15.89 9.52
C VAL A 271 -1.61 16.83 9.00
N ASP A 272 -2.56 17.19 9.87
CA ASP A 272 -3.49 18.26 9.56
C ASP A 272 -2.76 19.59 9.72
N VAL A 273 -2.36 20.16 8.58
CA VAL A 273 -1.61 21.42 8.54
C VAL A 273 -2.43 22.64 8.97
N ARG A 274 -3.75 22.50 9.15
CA ARG A 274 -4.63 23.59 9.58
C ARG A 274 -4.50 23.93 11.07
N VAL A 275 -3.98 22.99 11.86
CA VAL A 275 -3.90 23.10 13.33
C VAL A 275 -2.48 23.24 13.86
N VAL A 276 -1.46 23.24 12.98
CA VAL A 276 -0.05 23.31 13.36
C VAL A 276 0.51 24.71 13.14
N THR A 277 1.50 25.10 13.94
CA THR A 277 2.29 26.32 13.72
C THR A 277 3.36 26.11 12.65
N SER A 278 3.95 27.21 12.14
CA SER A 278 5.08 27.15 11.21
C SER A 278 6.25 26.33 11.77
N GLU A 279 6.57 26.52 13.06
CA GLU A 279 7.65 25.80 13.74
C GLU A 279 7.37 24.30 13.88
N GLN A 280 6.11 23.94 14.21
CA GLN A 280 5.70 22.54 14.28
C GLN A 280 5.73 21.88 12.90
N ALA A 281 5.30 22.58 11.85
CA ALA A 281 5.39 22.10 10.48
C ALA A 281 6.84 21.87 10.05
N ALA A 282 7.76 22.78 10.41
CA ALA A 282 9.20 22.64 10.13
C ALA A 282 9.82 21.44 10.88
N LEU A 283 9.43 21.22 12.14
CA LEU A 283 9.90 20.07 12.92
C LEU A 283 9.38 18.74 12.35
N GLU A 284 8.10 18.66 12.00
CA GLU A 284 7.51 17.48 11.37
C GLU A 284 8.10 17.22 9.99
N PHE A 285 8.39 18.28 9.22
CA PHE A 285 9.14 18.18 7.96
C PHE A 285 10.52 17.55 8.19
N HIS A 286 11.29 18.09 9.13
CA HIS A 286 12.63 17.60 9.45
C HIS A 286 12.62 16.13 9.89
N ARG A 287 11.69 15.75 10.78
CA ARG A 287 11.48 14.34 11.19
C ARG A 287 11.13 13.46 10.01
N PHE A 288 10.28 13.93 9.11
CA PHE A 288 9.93 13.19 7.90
C PHE A 288 11.16 12.94 7.01
N ILE A 289 12.00 13.95 6.75
CA ILE A 289 13.24 13.75 5.98
C ILE A 289 14.19 12.77 6.69
N ARG A 290 14.37 12.88 8.00
CA ARG A 290 15.18 11.93 8.78
C ARG A 290 14.62 10.51 8.72
N SER A 291 13.30 10.34 8.70
CA SER A 291 12.66 9.03 8.54
C SER A 291 12.94 8.41 7.16
N LEU A 292 13.00 9.23 6.10
CA LEU A 292 13.35 8.79 4.76
C LEU A 292 14.83 8.43 4.66
N HIS A 293 15.71 9.22 5.27
CA HIS A 293 17.15 8.93 5.36
C HIS A 293 17.39 7.59 6.05
N LEU A 294 16.66 7.32 7.14
CA LEU A 294 16.70 6.04 7.82
C LEU A 294 16.18 4.88 6.95
N ALA A 295 15.06 5.08 6.24
CA ALA A 295 14.49 4.09 5.32
C ALA A 295 15.39 3.79 4.11
N ALA A 296 16.31 4.71 3.80
CA ALA A 296 17.30 4.59 2.73
C ALA A 296 18.62 3.95 3.19
N ASP A 297 18.70 3.42 4.42
CA ASP A 297 19.92 2.83 5.00
C ASP A 297 20.99 3.87 5.38
N ARG A 298 20.57 5.11 5.69
CA ARG A 298 21.46 6.23 6.05
C ARG A 298 22.62 6.46 5.07
N PRO A 299 22.32 6.70 3.78
CA PRO A 299 23.35 6.96 2.79
C PRO A 299 24.15 8.20 3.17
N ASP A 300 25.45 8.17 2.84
CA ASP A 300 26.32 9.33 3.01
C ASP A 300 25.79 10.52 2.16
N PRO A 301 25.77 11.75 2.69
CA PRO A 301 25.30 12.92 1.96
C PRO A 301 25.92 13.11 0.57
N SER A 302 27.19 12.71 0.37
CA SER A 302 27.86 12.77 -0.94
C SER A 302 27.21 11.85 -1.98
N LEU A 303 26.62 10.72 -1.58
CA LEU A 303 25.94 9.78 -2.47
C LEU A 303 24.54 10.27 -2.88
N LEU A 304 23.96 11.21 -2.14
CA LEU A 304 22.66 11.82 -2.46
C LEU A 304 22.79 12.93 -3.52
N VAL A 305 24.01 13.45 -3.71
CA VAL A 305 24.30 14.47 -4.72
C VAL A 305 24.67 13.78 -6.03
N GLN A 306 23.85 13.94 -7.07
CA GLN A 306 24.21 13.40 -8.39
C GLN A 306 25.32 14.24 -9.03
N PRO A 307 26.40 13.62 -9.52
CA PRO A 307 27.44 14.34 -10.28
C PRO A 307 26.83 14.91 -11.56
N GLY A 308 26.78 16.24 -11.66
CA GLY A 308 26.31 16.97 -12.85
C GLY A 308 25.19 18.00 -12.61
N ASN A 309 24.44 17.91 -11.51
CA ASN A 309 23.43 18.90 -11.12
C ASN A 309 23.93 19.74 -9.93
N HIS A 310 24.49 20.92 -10.21
CA HIS A 310 25.12 21.84 -9.24
C HIS A 310 24.14 22.51 -8.24
N GLU A 311 22.95 21.95 -8.00
CA GLU A 311 21.93 22.60 -7.14
C GLU A 311 21.76 21.93 -5.77
N LEU A 312 22.21 20.69 -5.56
CA LEU A 312 22.14 20.02 -4.26
C LEU A 312 23.54 19.96 -3.63
N GLY A 313 23.86 20.88 -2.72
CA GLY A 313 25.16 20.90 -2.04
C GLY A 313 25.24 19.85 -0.93
N VAL A 314 26.40 19.21 -0.73
CA VAL A 314 26.62 18.25 0.36
C VAL A 314 26.38 18.89 1.73
N ALA A 315 26.84 20.14 1.91
CA ALA A 315 26.62 20.91 3.14
C ALA A 315 25.13 21.22 3.39
N GLU A 316 24.35 21.44 2.34
CA GLU A 316 22.92 21.68 2.46
C GLU A 316 22.18 20.40 2.84
N VAL A 317 22.54 19.26 2.25
CA VAL A 317 21.99 17.95 2.65
C VAL A 317 22.29 17.65 4.12
N ASP A 318 23.53 17.87 4.55
CA ASP A 318 23.93 17.69 5.95
C ASP A 318 23.14 18.62 6.88
N GLN A 319 22.96 19.89 6.49
CA GLN A 319 22.16 20.85 7.24
C GLN A 319 20.68 20.42 7.37
N VAL A 320 20.05 19.94 6.29
CA VAL A 320 18.66 19.47 6.32
C VAL A 320 18.49 18.23 7.23
N LEU A 321 19.50 17.34 7.25
CA LEU A 321 19.47 16.11 8.04
C LEU A 321 19.78 16.35 9.53
N THR A 322 20.60 17.35 9.84
CA THR A 322 21.10 17.62 11.20
C THR A 322 20.32 18.72 11.92
N GLN A 323 19.79 19.71 11.18
CA GLN A 323 19.10 20.87 11.74
C GLN A 323 17.65 20.96 11.26
N VAL A 324 16.80 21.64 12.05
CA VAL A 324 15.44 22.00 11.63
C VAL A 324 15.53 23.13 10.59
N TYR A 325 15.79 22.74 9.35
CA TYR A 325 15.91 23.62 8.19
C TYR A 325 14.98 23.12 7.07
N VAL A 326 14.26 24.04 6.44
CA VAL A 326 13.32 23.75 5.35
C VAL A 326 13.85 24.41 4.06
N PRO A 327 14.44 23.63 3.14
CA PRO A 327 15.00 24.18 1.91
C PRO A 327 13.90 24.64 0.94
N ASP A 328 14.27 25.13 -0.23
CA ASP A 328 13.30 25.40 -1.29
C ASP A 328 12.64 24.12 -1.84
N TRP A 329 11.56 24.32 -2.60
CA TRP A 329 10.79 23.21 -3.11
C TRP A 329 11.58 22.34 -4.11
N PRO A 330 12.33 22.91 -5.08
CA PRO A 330 13.20 22.13 -5.96
C PRO A 330 14.19 21.24 -5.21
N THR A 331 14.91 21.78 -4.21
CA THR A 331 15.86 21.01 -3.37
C THR A 331 15.15 19.93 -2.58
N THR A 332 13.98 20.23 -2.02
CA THR A 332 13.14 19.24 -1.30
C THR A 332 12.75 18.07 -2.21
N VAL A 333 12.27 18.35 -3.43
CA VAL A 333 11.87 17.33 -4.40
C VAL A 333 13.04 16.40 -4.71
N ARG A 334 14.20 16.97 -5.03
CA ARG A 334 15.42 16.20 -5.35
C ARG A 334 15.85 15.31 -4.18
N LEU A 335 15.92 15.86 -2.97
CA LEU A 335 16.31 15.12 -1.77
C LEU A 335 15.33 13.98 -1.46
N VAL A 336 14.02 14.25 -1.47
CA VAL A 336 13.00 13.24 -1.20
C VAL A 336 13.01 12.13 -2.26
N SER A 337 13.19 12.49 -3.54
CA SER A 337 13.32 11.52 -4.63
C SER A 337 14.59 10.68 -4.50
N ALA A 338 15.74 11.26 -4.12
CA ALA A 338 16.97 10.53 -3.86
C ALA A 338 16.80 9.51 -2.72
N LEU A 339 16.03 9.86 -1.70
CA LEU A 339 15.65 8.97 -0.60
C LEU A 339 14.48 8.01 -0.94
N ARG A 340 14.08 7.95 -2.22
CA ARG A 340 12.99 7.12 -2.76
C ARG A 340 11.61 7.39 -2.15
N GLY A 341 11.44 8.55 -1.51
CA GLY A 341 10.16 9.06 -1.04
C GLY A 341 9.34 9.69 -2.17
N ARG A 342 8.10 10.07 -1.85
CA ARG A 342 7.23 10.82 -2.76
C ARG A 342 7.20 12.29 -2.34
N PRO A 343 7.57 13.24 -3.20
CA PRO A 343 7.51 14.66 -2.86
C PRO A 343 6.10 15.12 -2.48
N THR A 344 5.06 14.55 -3.09
CA THR A 344 3.65 14.86 -2.77
C THR A 344 3.31 14.66 -1.29
N ASP A 345 3.94 13.69 -0.63
CA ASP A 345 3.66 13.33 0.76
C ASP A 345 4.15 14.39 1.75
N VAL A 346 5.23 15.11 1.42
CA VAL A 346 5.82 16.14 2.28
C VAL A 346 5.37 17.57 1.93
N ARG A 347 4.78 17.76 0.74
CA ARG A 347 4.39 19.09 0.23
C ARG A 347 3.53 19.91 1.19
N PRO A 348 2.51 19.34 1.88
CA PRO A 348 1.70 20.10 2.83
C PRO A 348 2.53 20.66 4.00
N LEU A 349 3.44 19.85 4.55
CA LEU A 349 4.33 20.25 5.65
C LEU A 349 5.33 21.32 5.21
N TRP A 350 5.94 21.13 4.04
CA TRP A 350 6.85 22.10 3.44
C TRP A 350 6.17 23.47 3.23
N HIS A 351 4.95 23.46 2.67
CA HIS A 351 4.19 24.68 2.44
C HIS A 351 3.85 25.36 3.77
N ALA A 352 3.28 24.62 4.72
CA ALA A 352 2.93 25.14 6.03
C ALA A 352 4.12 25.76 6.77
N ALA A 353 5.29 25.11 6.72
CA ALA A 353 6.51 25.61 7.37
C ALA A 353 7.08 26.90 6.76
N ARG A 354 6.75 27.20 5.49
CA ARG A 354 7.23 28.41 4.80
C ARG A 354 6.21 29.53 4.69
N THR A 355 4.92 29.22 4.76
CA THR A 355 3.85 30.21 4.56
C THR A 355 3.12 30.61 5.83
N LEU A 356 3.14 29.77 6.88
CA LEU A 356 2.51 30.13 8.14
C LEU A 356 3.36 31.17 8.87
N PRO A 357 2.75 32.17 9.52
CA PRO A 357 3.50 33.09 10.35
C PRO A 357 4.14 32.32 11.53
N PRO A 358 5.37 32.66 11.92
CA PRO A 358 5.95 32.13 13.15
C PRO A 358 5.06 32.52 14.34
N LYS A 359 4.99 31.67 15.37
CA LYS A 359 4.16 31.96 16.53
C LYS A 359 4.72 33.22 17.21
N SER A 360 3.93 34.29 17.28
CA SER A 360 4.33 35.46 18.05
C SER A 360 4.46 35.07 19.53
N PRO A 361 5.56 35.44 20.22
CA PRO A 361 5.80 35.04 21.61
C PRO A 361 4.78 35.59 22.64
N GLY A 362 3.79 36.37 22.20
CA GLY A 362 2.73 36.95 23.04
C GLY A 362 1.43 36.14 23.14
N ASP A 363 1.25 35.09 22.34
CA ASP A 363 -0.03 34.35 22.29
C ASP A 363 -0.09 33.27 23.39
N ARG A 364 -0.03 33.73 24.65
CA ARG A 364 -0.54 32.96 25.79
C ARG A 364 -2.03 33.22 25.86
N CYS A 365 -2.80 32.18 25.56
CA CYS A 365 -4.23 32.03 25.85
C CYS A 365 -4.70 32.99 26.96
N SER A 366 -5.32 34.08 26.57
CA SER A 366 -6.19 34.85 27.46
C SER A 366 -7.48 34.04 27.60
N LEU A 367 -7.46 33.04 28.47
CA LEU A 367 -8.71 32.46 28.97
C LEU A 367 -9.39 33.57 29.77
N GLN A 368 -10.39 34.22 29.16
CA GLN A 368 -11.30 35.11 29.84
C GLN A 368 -11.92 34.34 31.02
N ALA A 369 -11.51 34.71 32.23
CA ALA A 369 -12.27 34.48 33.44
C ALA A 369 -13.54 35.35 33.34
N ALA A 370 -14.60 34.80 32.76
CA ALA A 370 -15.93 35.36 32.85
C ALA A 370 -16.92 34.24 33.11
N SER A 371 -17.81 34.48 34.08
CA SER A 371 -19.06 33.74 34.38
C SER A 371 -18.97 32.59 35.40
N PHE A 372 -18.69 32.92 36.65
CA PHE A 372 -19.49 32.39 37.77
C PHE A 372 -19.88 33.57 38.66
N GLY A 373 -21.10 34.05 38.47
CA GLY A 373 -21.81 35.03 39.30
C GLY A 373 -23.27 34.65 39.29
#